data_AF-A0A2V7U4I4-F1
#
_entry.id   AF-A0A2V7U4I4-F1
#
_cell.length_a   1.000
_cell.length_b   1.000
_cell.length_c   1.000
_cell.angle_alpha   90.00
_cell.angle_beta   90.00
_cell.angle_gamma   90.00
#
_symmetry.space_group_name_H-M   'P 1'
#
loop_
_entity.id
_entity.type
_entity.pdbx_description
1 polymer ?
#
loop_
_entity_poly.entity_id
_entity_poly.type
_entity_poly.pdbx_seq_one_letter_code
_entity_poly.pdbx_strand_id
1 'polypeptide(L)'
;MPDPARAPGRNDPCHCGSGKKYKNCCLDKDEAKARKARAQAEAAAAKEEASGTEKPKTPPPPPKHTTQQPWKGPQNPRGFSRLNIPRRSGGS
;
A
#
# COMPACT_ATOMS: atom_id res chain seq x y z
N MET A 1 33.48 -4.91 4.31
CA MET A 1 33.16 -3.86 3.32
C MET A 1 31.74 -4.11 2.85
N PRO A 2 30.74 -3.29 3.19
CA PRO A 2 29.36 -3.55 2.80
C PRO A 2 29.19 -3.39 1.28
N ASP A 3 28.68 -4.44 0.64
CA ASP A 3 28.40 -4.52 -0.80
C ASP A 3 27.45 -3.41 -1.29
N PRO A 4 27.83 -2.58 -2.28
CA PRO A 4 27.03 -1.45 -2.75
C PRO A 4 25.78 -1.84 -3.56
N ALA A 5 25.56 -3.13 -3.83
CA ALA A 5 24.46 -3.63 -4.65
C ALA A 5 23.16 -3.89 -3.87
N ARG A 6 23.15 -3.75 -2.54
CA ARG A 6 21.96 -3.96 -1.72
C ARG A 6 21.34 -2.62 -1.36
N ALA A 7 20.16 -2.33 -1.92
CA ALA A 7 19.37 -1.19 -1.46
C ALA A 7 19.24 -1.25 0.07
N PRO A 8 19.53 -0.16 0.79
CA PRO A 8 19.52 -0.17 2.25
C PRO A 8 18.13 -0.58 2.72
N GLY A 9 18.09 -1.59 3.59
CA GLY A 9 16.86 -1.98 4.25
C GLY A 9 16.25 -0.79 5.00
N ARG A 10 14.94 -0.81 5.23
CA ARG A 10 14.21 0.32 5.84
C ARG A 10 14.83 0.85 7.16
N ASN A 11 15.49 0.00 7.94
CA ASN A 11 16.12 0.34 9.22
C ASN A 11 17.64 0.54 9.13
N ASP A 12 18.25 0.34 7.97
CA ASP A 12 19.70 0.45 7.74
C ASP A 12 20.17 1.93 7.76
N PRO A 13 21.43 2.25 8.09
CA PRO A 13 21.97 3.60 7.92
C PRO A 13 21.75 4.13 6.49
N CYS A 14 21.38 5.41 6.39
CA CYS A 14 21.18 6.04 5.10
C CYS A 14 22.51 6.16 4.34
N HIS A 15 22.54 5.67 3.10
CA HIS A 15 23.64 5.82 2.15
C HIS A 15 23.97 7.30 1.81
N CYS A 16 23.07 8.22 2.14
CA CYS A 16 23.26 9.66 1.99
C CYS A 16 24.27 10.28 2.97
N GLY A 17 24.86 9.50 3.89
CA GLY A 17 25.84 9.99 4.85
C GLY A 17 25.25 10.77 6.04
N SER A 18 23.93 10.77 6.20
CA SER A 18 23.26 11.54 7.27
C SER A 18 23.35 10.91 8.67
N GLY A 19 23.89 9.68 8.79
CA GLY A 19 23.92 8.90 10.03
C GLY A 19 22.55 8.48 10.56
N LYS A 20 21.45 8.86 9.89
CA LYS A 20 20.07 8.50 10.25
C LYS A 20 19.66 7.21 9.54
N LYS A 21 18.69 6.49 10.11
CA LYS A 21 18.06 5.32 9.47
C LYS A 21 17.41 5.70 8.15
N TYR A 22 17.48 4.84 7.13
CA TYR A 22 16.96 5.10 5.78
C TYR A 22 15.49 5.56 5.79
N LYS A 23 14.64 4.91 6.62
CA LYS A 23 13.23 5.28 6.83
C LYS A 23 12.96 6.70 7.33
N ASN A 24 13.93 7.34 7.97
CA ASN A 24 13.77 8.69 8.53
C ASN A 24 14.56 9.73 7.72
N CYS A 25 15.05 9.38 6.52
CA CYS A 25 15.92 10.26 5.75
C CYS A 25 15.59 10.29 4.26
N CYS A 26 15.90 9.24 3.52
CA CYS A 26 15.67 9.20 2.07
C CYS A 26 14.35 8.53 1.70
N LEU A 27 13.81 7.68 2.57
CA LEU A 27 12.58 6.96 2.28
C LEU A 27 11.38 7.91 2.06
N ASP A 28 11.20 8.95 2.88
CA ASP A 28 10.13 9.94 2.66
C ASP A 28 10.29 10.68 1.32
N LYS A 29 11.53 10.93 0.91
CA LYS A 29 11.84 11.59 -0.37
C LYS A 29 11.54 10.66 -1.55
N ASP A 30 11.88 9.39 -1.42
CA ASP A 30 11.56 8.36 -2.41
C ASP A 30 10.05 8.12 -2.50
N GLU A 31 9.33 8.09 -1.39
CA GLU A 31 7.85 7.99 -1.39
C GLU A 31 7.20 9.22 -2.03
N ALA A 32 7.72 10.42 -1.75
CA ALA A 32 7.26 11.65 -2.40
C ALA A 32 7.55 11.65 -3.90
N LYS A 33 8.72 11.17 -4.33
CA LYS A 33 9.06 10.99 -5.75
C LYS A 33 8.16 9.96 -6.43
N ALA A 34 7.95 8.81 -5.80
CA ALA A 34 7.07 7.76 -6.32
C ALA A 34 5.63 8.26 -6.46
N ARG A 35 5.13 9.03 -5.48
CA ARG A 35 3.80 9.66 -5.56
C ARG A 35 3.73 10.68 -6.69
N LYS A 36 4.76 11.52 -6.86
CA LYS A 36 4.83 12.47 -7.98
C LYS A 36 4.93 11.76 -9.33
N ALA A 37 5.71 10.69 -9.43
CA ALA A 37 5.84 9.88 -10.64
C ALA A 37 4.50 9.21 -11.00
N ARG A 38 3.75 8.70 -10.02
CA ARG A 38 2.40 8.18 -10.23
C ARG A 38 1.43 9.27 -10.69
N ALA A 39 1.43 10.43 -10.03
CA ALA A 39 0.58 11.56 -10.44
C ALA A 39 0.93 12.07 -11.86
N GLN A 40 2.20 12.05 -12.23
CA GLN A 40 2.66 12.39 -13.59
C GLN A 40 2.31 11.30 -14.60
N ALA A 41 2.38 10.02 -14.23
CA ALA A 41 1.93 8.92 -15.07
C ALA A 41 0.41 8.94 -15.27
N GLU A 42 -0.37 9.29 -14.24
CA GLU A 42 -1.82 9.49 -14.36
C GLU A 42 -2.16 10.73 -15.21
N ALA A 43 -1.38 11.82 -15.09
CA ALA A 43 -1.54 13.01 -15.94
C ALA A 43 -1.09 12.76 -17.40
N ALA A 44 -0.14 11.85 -17.63
CA ALA A 44 0.28 11.43 -18.96
C ALA A 44 -0.74 10.45 -19.58
N ALA A 45 -1.29 9.52 -18.80
CA ALA A 45 -2.35 8.61 -19.23
C ALA A 45 -3.64 9.37 -19.63
N ALA A 46 -3.93 10.49 -18.97
CA ALA A 46 -5.06 11.36 -19.34
C ALA A 46 -4.89 12.09 -20.70
N LYS A 47 -3.71 12.07 -21.33
CA LYS A 47 -3.49 12.66 -22.67
C LYS A 47 -3.48 11.63 -23.80
N GLU A 48 -3.54 10.34 -23.48
CA GLU A 48 -3.72 9.25 -24.45
C GLU A 48 -5.09 8.58 -24.28
N GLU A 49 -6.13 9.35 -23.96
CA GLU A 49 -7.53 8.91 -23.93
C GLU A 49 -8.38 9.97 -24.65
N ALA A 50 -7.99 10.29 -25.89
CA ALA A 50 -8.76 11.11 -26.83
C ALA A 50 -8.81 10.49 -28.23
N SER A 51 -8.59 9.17 -28.33
CA SER A 51 -8.87 8.39 -29.53
C SER A 51 -9.13 6.94 -29.14
N GLY A 52 -10.40 6.57 -28.95
CA GLY A 52 -10.81 5.17 -28.90
C GLY A 52 -11.69 4.82 -27.70
N THR A 53 -12.99 4.83 -27.94
CA THR A 53 -14.10 4.17 -27.25
C THR A 53 -13.74 3.08 -26.22
N GLU A 54 -14.50 3.11 -25.12
CA GLU A 54 -14.88 1.97 -24.26
C GLU A 54 -14.06 1.76 -22.97
N LYS A 55 -14.52 2.45 -21.92
CA LYS A 55 -14.53 2.05 -20.50
C LYS A 55 -14.08 0.59 -20.27
N PRO A 56 -12.86 0.32 -19.77
CA PRO A 56 -12.47 -1.06 -19.47
C PRO A 56 -13.35 -1.56 -18.33
N LYS A 57 -14.32 -2.41 -18.69
CA LYS A 57 -15.14 -3.17 -17.76
C LYS A 57 -14.20 -4.17 -17.08
N THR A 58 -13.72 -3.81 -15.89
CA THR A 58 -12.96 -4.72 -15.04
C THR A 58 -13.70 -6.06 -14.98
N PRO A 59 -13.09 -7.19 -15.39
CA PRO A 59 -13.76 -8.48 -15.26
C PRO A 59 -14.07 -8.70 -13.76
N PRO A 60 -15.24 -9.26 -13.43
CA PRO A 60 -15.54 -9.59 -12.04
C PRO A 60 -14.44 -10.51 -11.51
N PRO A 61 -14.04 -10.35 -10.23
CA PRO A 61 -13.01 -11.20 -9.65
C PRO A 61 -13.42 -12.67 -9.82
N PRO A 62 -12.46 -13.58 -10.09
CA PRO A 62 -12.76 -14.98 -10.24
C PRO A 62 -13.47 -15.52 -8.98
N PRO A 63 -14.34 -16.52 -9.11
CA PRO A 63 -15.03 -17.10 -7.96
C PRO A 63 -13.99 -17.59 -6.95
N LYS A 64 -14.19 -17.21 -5.68
CA LYS A 64 -13.34 -17.64 -4.58
C LYS A 64 -13.27 -19.17 -4.57
N HIS A 65 -12.06 -19.73 -4.58
CA HIS A 65 -11.88 -21.17 -4.45
C HIS A 65 -12.47 -21.63 -3.11
N THR A 66 -13.50 -22.48 -3.16
CA THR A 66 -14.10 -23.07 -1.96
C THR A 66 -13.23 -24.20 -1.41
N THR A 67 -12.01 -23.86 -1.01
CA THR A 67 -11.19 -24.77 -0.22
C THR A 67 -11.68 -24.70 1.22
N GLN A 68 -12.19 -25.81 1.73
CA GLN A 68 -12.51 -26.01 3.13
C GLN A 68 -11.19 -26.06 3.91
N GLN A 69 -10.58 -24.89 4.12
CA GLN A 69 -9.30 -24.78 4.81
C GLN A 69 -9.54 -24.95 6.31
N PRO A 70 -8.95 -25.96 6.99
CA PRO A 70 -9.25 -26.28 8.38
C PRO A 70 -8.86 -25.18 9.38
N TRP A 71 -8.00 -24.23 8.99
CA TRP A 71 -7.63 -23.06 9.80
C TRP A 71 -8.56 -21.85 9.62
N LYS A 72 -9.41 -21.85 8.58
CA LYS A 72 -10.47 -20.85 8.47
C LYS A 72 -11.67 -21.40 9.23
N GLY A 73 -11.88 -20.88 10.44
CA GLY A 73 -13.05 -21.19 11.25
C GLY A 73 -14.37 -20.92 10.51
N PRO A 74 -15.50 -21.42 11.03
CA PRO A 74 -16.80 -21.26 10.38
C PRO A 74 -17.06 -19.79 10.04
N GLN A 75 -17.51 -19.56 8.81
CA GLN A 75 -17.90 -18.24 8.32
C GLN A 75 -19.00 -17.73 9.24
N ASN A 76 -18.67 -16.78 10.12
CA ASN A 76 -19.57 -16.30 11.15
C ASN A 76 -20.89 -15.80 10.52
N PRO A 77 -22.04 -16.50 10.69
CA PRO A 77 -23.30 -16.13 10.04
C PRO A 77 -23.95 -14.90 10.69
N ARG A 78 -23.39 -14.44 11.81
CA ARG A 78 -23.78 -13.20 12.47
C ARG A 78 -22.64 -12.23 12.28
N GLY A 79 -22.78 -11.34 11.29
CA GLY A 79 -21.79 -10.33 10.97
C GLY A 79 -21.28 -9.61 12.22
N PHE A 80 -20.07 -9.05 12.15
CA PHE A 80 -19.55 -8.17 13.18
C PHE A 80 -20.52 -6.98 13.34
N SER A 81 -21.51 -7.12 14.21
CA SER A 81 -22.28 -6.00 14.72
C SER A 81 -21.25 -5.10 15.37
N ARG A 82 -20.94 -3.99 14.70
CA ARG A 82 -20.07 -2.95 15.25
C ARG A 82 -20.75 -2.43 16.50
N LEU A 83 -20.42 -3.03 17.64
CA LEU A 83 -20.72 -2.43 18.92
C LEU A 83 -19.91 -1.14 18.93
N ASN A 84 -20.59 0.00 18.73
CA ASN A 84 -19.97 1.31 18.76
C ASN A 84 -19.60 1.59 20.22
N ILE A 85 -18.48 1.05 20.68
CA ILE A 85 -17.94 1.32 22.00
C ILE A 85 -17.36 2.74 21.94
N PRO A 86 -17.93 3.73 22.65
CA PRO A 86 -17.34 5.06 22.68
C PRO A 86 -15.95 4.97 23.32
N ARG A 87 -14.93 5.51 22.65
CA ARG A 87 -13.58 5.60 23.20
C ARG A 87 -13.66 6.42 24.50
N ARG A 88 -13.35 5.78 25.63
CA ARG A 88 -13.29 6.40 26.96
C ARG A 88 -12.32 7.58 26.92
N SER A 89 -12.87 8.78 26.87
CA SER A 89 -12.12 10.04 26.97
C SER A 89 -11.90 10.36 28.45
N GLY A 90 -10.63 10.49 28.85
CA GLY A 90 -10.23 11.23 30.04
C GLY A 90 -10.29 10.47 31.36
N GLY A 91 -9.12 10.05 31.84
CA GLY A 91 -8.84 9.90 33.27
C GLY A 91 -7.58 10.71 33.54
N SER A 92 -7.71 11.79 34.30
CA SER A 92 -6.64 12.64 34.81
C SER A 92 -5.58 11.87 35.60
#